data_AF-Q2V4A5-F1
#
_entry.id   AF-Q2V4A5-F1
#
_cell.length_a   1.000
_cell.length_b   1.000
_cell.length_c   1.000
_cell.angle_alpha   90.00
_cell.angle_beta   90.00
_cell.angle_gamma   90.00
#
_symmetry.space_group_name_H-M   'P 1'
#
loop_
_entity.id
_entity.type
_entity.pdbx_description
1 polymer ?
#
loop_
_entity_poly.entity_id
_entity_poly.type
_entity_poly.pdbx_seq_one_letter_code
_entity_poly.pdbx_strand_id
1 'polypeptide(L)' 'MKMNITKSYVILFLVVVMTNSLSNSEVLVAPVIETAQNDVCFVPCTSRYGHYECAFDCMHKRYKDGGCVHGRCCCKT' A
#
# COMPACT_ATOMS: atom_id res chain seq x y z
N MET A 1 -43.91 27.04 6.01
CA MET A 1 -42.51 27.02 5.50
C MET A 1 -41.68 26.06 6.37
N LYS A 2 -41.86 24.74 6.23
CA LYS A 2 -41.15 23.72 7.06
C LYS A 2 -40.48 22.64 6.19
N MET A 3 -41.07 22.28 5.05
CA MET A 3 -40.59 21.22 4.16
C MET A 3 -39.25 21.52 3.47
N ASN A 4 -38.90 22.81 3.27
CA ASN A 4 -37.60 23.21 2.70
C ASN A 4 -36.45 23.04 3.69
N ILE A 5 -36.70 23.14 5.01
CA ILE A 5 -35.67 22.97 6.04
C ILE A 5 -35.23 21.50 6.07
N THR A 6 -36.18 20.56 6.01
CA THR A 6 -35.90 19.13 5.97
C THR A 6 -35.07 18.74 4.75
N LYS A 7 -35.40 19.27 3.56
CA LYS A 7 -34.60 19.05 2.34
C LYS A 7 -33.17 19.56 2.47
N SER A 8 -32.99 20.77 3.00
CA SER A 8 -31.65 21.37 3.20
C SER A 8 -30.80 20.54 4.17
N TYR A 9 -31.38 20.08 5.27
CA TYR A 9 -30.70 19.25 6.27
C TYR A 9 -30.23 17.92 5.68
N VAL A 10 -31.07 17.23 4.90
CA VAL A 10 -30.71 15.97 4.24
C VAL A 10 -29.54 16.16 3.26
N ILE A 11 -29.55 17.24 2.48
CA ILE A 11 -28.46 17.55 1.54
C ILE A 11 -27.15 17.78 2.31
N LEU A 12 -27.18 18.55 3.40
CA LEU A 12 -25.99 18.78 4.24
C LEU A 12 -25.45 17.48 4.84
N PHE A 13 -26.33 16.59 5.33
CA PHE A 13 -25.92 15.28 5.84
C PHE A 13 -25.22 14.43 4.78
N LEU A 14 -25.78 14.36 3.56
CA LEU A 14 -25.18 13.60 2.47
C LEU A 14 -23.80 14.13 2.07
N VAL A 15 -23.63 15.45 2.02
CA VAL A 15 -22.33 16.08 1.73
C VAL A 15 -21.29 15.70 2.78
N VAL A 16 -21.63 15.75 4.07
CA VAL A 16 -20.72 15.38 5.17
C VAL A 16 -20.31 13.90 5.11
N VAL A 17 -21.24 12.98 4.79
CA VAL A 17 -20.91 11.55 4.67
C VAL A 17 -19.96 11.30 3.48
N MET A 18 -20.24 11.91 2.31
CA MET A 18 -19.41 11.73 1.12
C MET A 18 -17.98 12.26 1.31
N THR A 19 -17.80 13.40 1.99
CA THR A 19 -16.46 13.96 2.24
C THR A 19 -15.63 13.06 3.17
N ASN A 20 -16.27 12.41 4.14
CA ASN A 20 -15.59 11.47 5.04
C ASN A 20 -15.21 10.16 4.33
N SER A 21 -16.04 9.68 3.39
CA SER A 21 -15.72 8.50 2.57
C SER A 21 -14.59 8.78 1.58
N LEU A 22 -14.56 9.98 0.98
CA LEU A 22 -13.51 10.35 0.01
C LEU A 22 -12.15 10.52 0.70
N SER A 23 -12.13 11.07 1.93
CA SER A 23 -10.86 11.30 2.66
C SER A 23 -10.28 10.04 3.32
N ASN A 24 -11.04 8.95 3.43
CA ASN A 24 -10.57 7.68 4.02
C ASN A 24 -10.31 6.57 2.99
N SER A 25 -10.52 6.83 1.70
CA SER A 25 -10.29 5.84 0.65
C SER A 25 -8.87 5.91 0.04
N GLU A 26 -7.98 6.75 0.58
CA GLU A 26 -6.54 6.79 0.26
C GLU A 26 -5.67 6.05 1.28
N VAL A 27 -6.20 5.04 1.96
CA VAL A 27 -5.31 3.91 2.30
C VAL A 27 -5.09 3.19 0.97
N LEU A 28 -4.05 3.61 0.24
CA LEU A 28 -3.42 2.77 -0.76
C LEU A 28 -3.03 1.47 -0.06
N VAL A 29 -3.97 0.52 -0.05
CA VAL A 29 -3.69 -0.90 -0.04
C VAL A 29 -2.87 -1.08 -1.32
N ALA A 30 -1.55 -0.93 -1.18
CA ALA A 30 -0.61 -1.37 -2.19
C ALA A 30 -1.11 -2.75 -2.61
N PRO A 31 -1.23 -3.01 -3.93
CA PRO A 31 -1.70 -4.31 -4.35
C PRO A 31 -0.80 -5.31 -3.64
N VAL A 32 -1.41 -6.31 -3.00
CA VAL A 32 -0.77 -7.60 -2.90
C VAL A 32 -0.49 -7.95 -4.35
N ILE A 33 0.67 -7.50 -4.84
CA ILE A 33 1.17 -7.92 -6.13
C ILE A 33 1.55 -9.37 -5.84
N GLU A 34 0.59 -10.26 -6.10
CA GLU A 34 0.78 -11.70 -6.27
C GLU A 34 1.69 -11.94 -7.50
N THR A 35 2.82 -11.23 -7.61
CA THR A 35 3.84 -11.47 -8.63
C THR A 35 4.84 -12.45 -8.06
N ALA A 36 4.77 -13.66 -8.60
CA ALA A 36 5.60 -14.82 -8.37
C ALA A 36 5.37 -15.47 -6.99
N GLN A 37 4.74 -16.64 -7.03
CA GLN A 37 4.25 -17.46 -5.91
C GLN A 37 5.27 -17.77 -4.79
N ASN A 38 6.54 -17.35 -4.89
CA ASN A 38 7.57 -17.62 -3.90
C ASN A 38 8.43 -16.39 -3.52
N ASP A 39 8.06 -15.17 -3.95
CA ASP A 39 8.87 -13.98 -3.67
C ASP A 39 8.49 -13.35 -2.32
N VAL A 40 9.42 -13.29 -1.37
CA VAL A 40 9.19 -12.70 -0.03
C VAL A 40 9.85 -11.32 0.05
N CYS A 41 9.04 -10.28 0.25
CA CYS A 41 9.52 -8.91 0.42
C CYS A 41 9.44 -8.46 1.89
N PHE A 42 10.56 -8.07 2.52
CA PHE A 42 10.60 -7.86 3.99
C PHE A 42 11.12 -6.50 4.48
N VAL A 43 12.05 -5.85 3.79
CA VAL A 43 12.69 -4.58 4.25
C VAL A 43 12.64 -3.50 3.16
N PRO A 44 12.41 -2.22 3.47
CA PRO A 44 12.53 -1.15 2.49
C PRO A 44 13.98 -0.99 2.02
N CYS A 45 14.17 -0.74 0.74
CA CYS A 45 15.47 -0.35 0.20
C CYS A 45 15.75 1.13 0.49
N THR A 46 17.01 1.44 0.79
CA THR A 46 17.49 2.78 1.09
C THR A 46 18.77 3.07 0.32
N SER A 47 19.25 4.32 0.35
CA SER A 47 20.55 4.67 -0.26
C SER A 47 21.74 3.89 0.33
N ARG A 48 21.60 3.30 1.53
CA ARG A 48 22.62 2.46 2.19
C ARG A 48 22.31 0.97 2.14
N TYR A 49 21.12 0.60 1.68
CA TYR A 49 20.63 -0.77 1.62
C TYR A 49 19.96 -0.96 0.27
N GLY A 50 20.77 -1.27 -0.73
CA GLY A 50 20.38 -1.37 -2.12
C GLY A 50 20.23 -2.81 -2.56
N HIS A 51 20.46 -3.00 -3.86
CA HIS A 51 20.30 -4.29 -4.52
C HIS A 51 21.29 -5.34 -3.98
N TYR A 52 22.56 -4.96 -3.73
CA TYR A 52 23.59 -5.90 -3.29
C TYR A 52 23.38 -6.39 -1.86
N GLU A 53 23.05 -5.49 -0.93
CA GLU A 53 22.75 -5.84 0.46
C GLU A 53 21.50 -6.72 0.53
N CYS A 54 20.48 -6.39 -0.25
CA CYS A 54 19.28 -7.21 -0.38
C CYS A 54 19.59 -8.61 -0.92
N ALA A 55 20.34 -8.72 -2.02
CA ALA A 55 20.73 -10.01 -2.60
C ALA A 55 21.54 -10.86 -1.61
N PHE A 56 22.49 -10.24 -0.90
CA PHE A 56 23.28 -10.91 0.12
C PHE A 56 22.42 -11.47 1.26
N ASP A 57 21.50 -10.66 1.79
CA ASP A 57 20.58 -11.08 2.85
C ASP A 57 19.62 -12.18 2.39
N CYS A 58 19.13 -12.10 1.14
CA CYS A 58 18.29 -13.14 0.55
C CYS A 58 19.03 -14.47 0.42
N MET A 59 20.26 -14.45 -0.09
CA MET A 59 21.12 -15.64 -0.16
C MET A 59 21.42 -16.19 1.24
N HIS A 60 21.68 -15.32 2.22
CA HIS A 60 21.90 -15.72 3.62
C HIS A 60 20.65 -16.41 4.20
N LYS A 61 19.45 -15.96 3.81
CA LYS A 61 18.15 -16.55 4.15
C LYS A 61 17.76 -17.77 3.30
N ARG A 62 18.66 -18.30 2.47
CA ARG A 62 18.47 -19.48 1.59
C ARG A 62 17.56 -19.28 0.37
N TYR A 63 17.35 -18.04 -0.04
CA TYR A 63 16.76 -17.74 -1.36
C TYR A 63 17.84 -17.80 -2.45
N LYS A 64 17.44 -18.05 -3.71
CA LYS A 64 18.38 -18.10 -4.85
C LYS A 64 18.89 -16.72 -5.24
N ASP A 65 18.03 -15.73 -5.13
CA ASP A 65 18.32 -14.36 -5.52
C ASP A 65 17.51 -13.36 -4.67
N GLY A 66 17.85 -12.09 -4.75
CA GLY A 66 17.11 -11.02 -4.12
C GLY A 66 17.40 -9.68 -4.76
N GLY A 67 16.44 -8.77 -4.72
CA GLY A 67 16.65 -7.42 -5.23
C GLY A 67 15.63 -6.41 -4.76
N CYS A 68 15.98 -5.13 -4.92
CA CYS A 68 15.07 -4.03 -4.68
C CYS A 68 14.02 -3.94 -5.79
N VAL A 69 12.78 -4.30 -5.48
CA VAL A 69 11.61 -4.22 -6.34
C VAL A 69 10.63 -3.24 -5.72
N HIS A 70 10.25 -2.19 -6.47
CA HIS A 70 9.34 -1.13 -5.99
C HIS A 70 9.70 -0.55 -4.61
N GLY A 71 11.01 -0.37 -4.34
CA GLY A 71 11.50 0.20 -3.08
C GLY A 71 11.54 -0.78 -1.89
N ARG A 72 11.31 -2.08 -2.10
CA ARG A 72 11.48 -3.11 -1.06
C ARG A 72 12.39 -4.22 -1.54
N CYS A 73 13.16 -4.80 -0.61
CA CYS A 73 13.96 -5.98 -0.86
C CYS A 73 13.04 -7.20 -0.93
N CYS A 74 13.05 -7.88 -2.08
CA CYS A 74 12.26 -9.07 -2.37
C CYS A 74 13.19 -10.23 -2.73
N CYS A 75 13.09 -11.33 -1.99
CA CYS A 75 13.86 -12.55 -2.22
C CYS A 75 13.10 -13.53 -3.10
N LYS A 76 13.80 -14.23 -3.99
CA LYS A 76 13.23 -15.19 -4.94
C LYS A 76 13.80 -16.58 -4.73
N THR A 77 12.94 -17.60 -4.70
CA THR A 77 13.35 -19.01 -4.53
C THR A 77 13.86 -19.68 -5.79
#